data_AF-A0A7X5DAW7-F1
#
_entry.id   AF-A0A7X5DAW7-F1
#
_cell.length_a   1.000
_cell.length_b   1.000
_cell.length_c   1.000
_cell.angle_alpha   90.00
_cell.angle_beta   90.00
_cell.angle_gamma   90.00
#
_symmetry.space_group_name_H-M   'P 1'
#
loop_
_entity.id
_entity.type
_entity.pdbx_description
1 polymer ?
#
loop_
_entity_poly.entity_id
_entity_poly.type
_entity_poly.pdbx_seq_one_letter_code
_entity_poly.pdbx_strand_id
1 'polypeptide(L)'
;MTAQKKMITEKEIRIHIGKNIERWLFAGHVADRHINATAKELQARLGKYSNESKLISRASSFLDMTGGDDIVNGLAADLQNQSGEILKWVLYGKKEIAILRFKGFPAGVRGITCSISEHDFFEADGYIAILCKNEQEPFYLLNAYPTIRKA
;
A
#
# COMPACT_ATOMS: atom_id res chain seq x y z
N MET A 1 -25.11 15.11 -28.29
CA MET A 1 -24.73 15.74 -27.01
C MET A 1 -23.58 14.93 -26.43
N THR A 2 -22.35 15.41 -26.56
CA THR A 2 -21.18 14.77 -25.96
C THR A 2 -21.22 15.04 -24.46
N ALA A 3 -21.41 14.00 -23.65
CA ALA A 3 -21.30 14.09 -22.20
C ALA A 3 -19.91 14.66 -21.87
N GLN A 4 -19.85 15.87 -21.32
CA GLN A 4 -18.64 16.38 -20.70
C GLN A 4 -18.26 15.39 -19.59
N LYS A 5 -17.19 14.60 -19.83
CA LYS A 5 -16.54 13.81 -18.77
C LYS A 5 -16.15 14.82 -17.69
N LYS A 6 -16.88 14.84 -16.58
CA LYS A 6 -16.56 15.66 -15.42
C LYS A 6 -15.13 15.31 -15.01
N MET A 7 -14.19 16.24 -15.20
CA MET A 7 -12.80 16.01 -14.81
C MET A 7 -12.75 15.91 -13.29
N ILE A 8 -12.22 14.80 -12.79
CA ILE A 8 -12.00 14.58 -11.36
C ILE A 8 -11.03 15.63 -10.82
N THR A 9 -11.27 16.10 -9.59
CA THR A 9 -10.48 17.12 -8.90
C THR A 9 -9.63 16.51 -7.78
N GLU A 10 -8.63 17.25 -7.29
CA GLU A 10 -7.81 16.79 -6.16
C GLU A 10 -8.65 16.54 -4.90
N LYS A 11 -9.66 17.39 -4.65
CA LYS A 11 -10.60 17.21 -3.56
C LYS A 11 -11.37 15.89 -3.69
N GLU A 12 -11.83 15.56 -4.89
CA GLU A 12 -12.51 14.28 -5.16
C GLU A 12 -11.56 13.08 -4.97
N ILE A 13 -10.26 13.20 -5.31
CA ILE A 13 -9.24 12.18 -5.01
C ILE A 13 -9.11 11.96 -3.49
N ARG A 14 -9.01 13.03 -2.70
CA ARG A 14 -8.91 12.91 -1.23
C ARG A 14 -10.13 12.24 -0.62
N ILE A 15 -11.33 12.65 -1.07
CA ILE A 15 -12.61 12.05 -0.64
C ILE A 15 -12.65 10.57 -1.03
N HIS A 16 -12.22 10.23 -2.25
CA HIS A 16 -12.18 8.87 -2.75
C HIS A 16 -11.28 7.98 -1.89
N ILE A 17 -10.08 8.44 -1.53
CA ILE A 17 -9.17 7.70 -0.64
C ILE A 17 -9.82 7.47 0.73
N GLY A 18 -10.32 8.54 1.36
CA GLY A 18 -10.87 8.46 2.71
C GLY A 18 -12.07 7.52 2.84
N LYS A 19 -12.91 7.44 1.79
CA LYS A 19 -14.09 6.56 1.79
C LYS A 19 -13.77 5.08 1.55
N ASN A 20 -12.62 4.77 0.96
CA ASN A 20 -12.38 3.45 0.39
C ASN A 20 -11.15 2.72 0.96
N ILE A 21 -10.28 3.41 1.70
CA ILE A 21 -9.01 2.84 2.18
C ILE A 21 -9.21 1.56 3.00
N GLU A 22 -10.15 1.55 3.94
CA GLU A 22 -10.50 0.35 4.72
C GLU A 22 -10.91 -0.79 3.81
N ARG A 23 -11.89 -0.53 2.91
CA ARG A 23 -12.37 -1.54 1.96
C ARG A 23 -11.22 -2.07 1.10
N TRP A 24 -10.29 -1.25 0.64
CA TRP A 24 -9.15 -1.74 -0.14
C TRP A 24 -8.18 -2.60 0.67
N LEU A 25 -7.94 -2.24 1.93
CA LEU A 25 -7.06 -3.00 2.81
C LEU A 25 -7.65 -4.36 3.18
N PHE A 26 -8.96 -4.40 3.47
CA PHE A 26 -9.64 -5.59 4.01
C PHE A 26 -10.38 -6.45 2.97
N ALA A 27 -10.77 -5.90 1.81
CA ALA A 27 -11.29 -6.71 0.70
C ALA A 27 -10.17 -7.28 -0.19
N GLY A 28 -8.95 -6.76 -0.06
CA GLY A 28 -7.75 -7.25 -0.74
C GLY A 28 -6.88 -8.12 0.17
N HIS A 29 -5.70 -8.49 -0.33
CA HIS A 29 -4.73 -9.28 0.45
C HIS A 29 -3.82 -8.42 1.34
N VAL A 30 -4.03 -7.10 1.42
CA VAL A 30 -3.10 -6.20 2.13
C VAL A 30 -3.19 -6.38 3.63
N ALA A 31 -4.39 -6.43 4.20
CA ALA A 31 -4.57 -6.69 5.63
C ALA A 31 -3.95 -8.04 6.02
N ASP A 32 -4.37 -9.12 5.34
CA ASP A 32 -3.89 -10.49 5.62
C ASP A 32 -2.37 -10.63 5.50
N ARG A 33 -1.75 -9.89 4.57
CA ARG A 33 -0.33 -10.04 4.27
C ARG A 33 0.56 -9.03 4.97
N HIS A 34 0.10 -7.82 5.22
CA HIS A 34 0.99 -6.73 5.52
C HIS A 34 0.58 -5.94 6.76
N ILE A 35 -0.51 -6.29 7.44
CA ILE A 35 -0.94 -5.62 8.68
C ILE A 35 -0.84 -6.62 9.84
N ASN A 36 -0.05 -6.24 10.85
CA ASN A 36 0.11 -6.97 12.11
C ASN A 36 0.45 -8.47 11.96
N ALA A 37 1.08 -8.87 10.85
CA ALA A 37 1.57 -10.23 10.68
C ALA A 37 2.77 -10.48 11.60
N THR A 38 2.69 -11.56 12.35
CA THR A 38 3.74 -12.02 13.27
C THR A 38 5.00 -12.44 12.52
N ALA A 39 6.13 -12.43 13.23
CA ALA A 39 7.39 -12.97 12.72
C ALA A 39 7.23 -14.38 12.13
N LYS A 40 6.53 -15.27 12.83
CA LYS A 40 6.28 -16.65 12.39
C LYS A 40 5.50 -16.69 11.07
N GLU A 41 4.48 -15.85 10.91
CA GLU A 41 3.69 -15.78 9.68
C GLU A 41 4.51 -15.25 8.51
N LEU A 42 5.37 -14.25 8.74
CA LEU A 42 6.26 -13.71 7.71
C LEU A 42 7.29 -14.76 7.25
N GLN A 43 7.95 -15.44 8.17
CA GLN A 43 8.88 -16.53 7.86
C GLN A 43 8.20 -17.68 7.11
N ALA A 44 6.99 -18.07 7.54
CA ALA A 44 6.24 -19.15 6.90
C ALA A 44 5.83 -18.85 5.44
N ARG A 45 5.96 -17.60 4.97
CA ARG A 45 5.72 -17.22 3.58
C ARG A 45 6.97 -17.34 2.71
N LEU A 46 8.15 -17.22 3.30
CA LEU A 46 9.42 -17.28 2.56
C LEU A 46 9.58 -18.66 1.91
N GLY A 47 10.13 -18.69 0.69
CA GLY A 47 10.34 -19.93 -0.06
C GLY A 47 9.08 -20.53 -0.69
N LYS A 48 7.90 -19.97 -0.42
CA LYS A 48 6.65 -20.35 -1.10
C LYS A 48 6.47 -19.55 -2.39
N TYR A 49 5.64 -20.05 -3.29
CA TYR A 49 5.22 -19.33 -4.49
C TYR A 49 3.97 -18.51 -4.19
N SER A 50 3.94 -17.27 -4.68
CA SER A 50 2.75 -16.42 -4.66
C SER A 50 1.71 -16.94 -5.67
N ASN A 51 0.49 -16.38 -5.61
CA ASN A 51 -0.58 -16.66 -6.59
C ASN A 51 -0.18 -16.31 -8.04
N GLU A 52 0.90 -15.55 -8.23
CA GLU A 52 1.48 -15.21 -9.53
C GLU A 52 2.66 -16.13 -9.91
N SER A 53 2.81 -17.28 -9.25
CA SER A 53 3.92 -18.22 -9.45
C SER A 53 5.31 -17.59 -9.26
N LYS A 54 5.41 -16.55 -8.43
CA LYS A 54 6.69 -15.93 -8.06
C LYS A 54 7.16 -16.41 -6.70
N LEU A 55 8.42 -16.79 -6.59
CA LEU A 55 9.03 -17.15 -5.31
C LEU A 55 9.02 -15.93 -4.37
N ILE A 56 8.48 -16.13 -3.17
CA ILE A 56 8.48 -15.13 -2.10
C ILE A 56 9.85 -15.18 -1.42
N SER A 57 10.75 -14.30 -1.84
CA SER A 57 12.10 -14.16 -1.26
C SER A 57 12.17 -13.13 -0.13
N ARG A 58 11.12 -12.31 0.04
CA ARG A 58 10.98 -11.30 1.08
C ARG A 58 9.53 -11.19 1.53
N ALA A 59 9.34 -10.91 2.82
CA ALA A 59 8.06 -10.58 3.40
C ALA A 59 8.21 -9.39 4.34
N SER A 60 7.13 -8.62 4.52
CA SER A 60 7.11 -7.47 5.43
C SER A 60 5.72 -7.21 5.97
N SER A 61 5.65 -6.58 7.14
CA SER A 61 4.41 -6.19 7.80
C SER A 61 4.56 -4.83 8.48
N PHE A 62 3.55 -3.99 8.30
CA PHE A 62 3.25 -2.90 9.21
C PHE A 62 2.85 -3.48 10.55
N LEU A 63 3.24 -2.81 11.63
CA LEU A 63 2.91 -3.16 13.00
C LEU A 63 2.43 -1.91 13.73
N ASP A 64 1.32 -2.04 14.44
CA ASP A 64 0.82 -1.04 15.39
C ASP A 64 0.29 -1.73 16.67
N MET A 65 -0.16 -0.93 17.64
CA MET A 65 -0.78 -1.44 18.87
C MET A 65 -2.32 -1.40 18.82
N THR A 66 -2.89 -0.82 17.77
CA THR A 66 -4.34 -0.59 17.63
C THR A 66 -5.02 -1.70 16.83
N GLY A 67 -4.30 -2.74 16.42
CA GLY A 67 -4.86 -3.82 15.62
C GLY A 67 -5.07 -3.45 14.15
N GLY A 68 -4.49 -2.34 13.67
CA GLY A 68 -4.53 -1.89 12.29
C GLY A 68 -4.98 -0.44 12.13
N ASP A 69 -5.67 0.15 13.11
CA ASP A 69 -6.29 1.48 12.94
C ASP A 69 -5.27 2.59 12.63
N ASP A 70 -4.12 2.63 13.32
CA ASP A 70 -3.07 3.61 13.06
C ASP A 70 -2.47 3.42 11.65
N ILE A 71 -2.37 2.16 11.20
CA ILE A 71 -1.92 1.83 9.84
C ILE A 71 -2.92 2.33 8.81
N VAL A 72 -4.22 2.05 8.98
CA VAL A 72 -5.26 2.47 8.03
C VAL A 72 -5.31 3.99 7.94
N ASN A 73 -5.42 4.67 9.09
CA ASN A 73 -5.52 6.13 9.16
C ASN A 73 -4.28 6.81 8.61
N GLY A 74 -3.10 6.28 8.95
CA GLY A 74 -1.82 6.76 8.46
C GLY A 74 -1.67 6.63 6.95
N LEU A 75 -1.94 5.44 6.40
CA LEU A 75 -1.91 5.20 4.95
C LEU A 75 -2.89 6.12 4.21
N ALA A 76 -4.09 6.32 4.75
CA ALA A 76 -5.07 7.23 4.17
C ALA A 76 -4.55 8.66 4.12
N ALA A 77 -4.02 9.16 5.23
CA ALA A 77 -3.48 10.52 5.34
C ALA A 77 -2.31 10.73 4.37
N ASP A 78 -1.38 9.77 4.28
CA ASP A 78 -0.22 9.87 3.40
C ASP A 78 -0.61 9.83 1.92
N LEU A 79 -1.58 8.99 1.54
CA LEU A 79 -2.13 8.99 0.18
C LEU A 79 -2.88 10.29 -0.13
N GLN A 80 -3.65 10.82 0.82
CA GLN A 80 -4.33 12.11 0.67
C GLN A 80 -3.35 13.27 0.54
N ASN A 81 -2.19 13.21 1.21
CA ASN A 81 -1.13 14.20 1.04
C ASN A 81 -0.48 14.14 -0.35
N GLN A 82 -0.52 12.98 -1.01
CA GLN A 82 -0.07 12.77 -2.39
C GLN A 82 -1.18 12.97 -3.44
N SER A 83 -2.35 13.51 -3.07
CA SER A 83 -3.51 13.58 -3.97
C SER A 83 -3.26 14.34 -5.27
N GLY A 84 -2.41 15.37 -5.26
CA GLY A 84 -2.03 16.11 -6.46
C GLY A 84 -1.25 15.25 -7.47
N GLU A 85 -0.30 14.43 -6.99
CA GLU A 85 0.46 13.51 -7.84
C GLU A 85 -0.41 12.35 -8.33
N ILE A 86 -1.28 11.83 -7.46
CA ILE A 86 -2.26 10.81 -7.83
C ILE A 86 -3.21 11.34 -8.90
N LEU A 87 -3.71 12.58 -8.77
CA LEU A 87 -4.59 13.22 -9.75
C LEU A 87 -3.92 13.29 -11.13
N LYS A 88 -2.67 13.77 -11.18
CA LYS A 88 -1.90 13.84 -12.45
C LYS A 88 -1.75 12.46 -13.07
N TRP A 89 -1.46 11.43 -12.28
CA TRP A 89 -1.36 10.06 -12.77
C TRP A 89 -2.70 9.51 -13.27
N VAL A 90 -3.81 9.76 -12.56
CA VAL A 90 -5.15 9.34 -12.99
C VAL A 90 -5.49 9.96 -14.34
N LEU A 91 -5.31 11.28 -14.48
CA LEU A 91 -5.70 12.04 -15.69
C LEU A 91 -4.77 11.82 -16.89
N TYR A 92 -3.45 11.76 -16.64
CA TYR A 92 -2.44 11.84 -17.71
C TYR A 92 -1.45 10.68 -17.72
N GLY A 93 -1.44 9.85 -16.67
CA GLY A 93 -0.53 8.72 -16.55
C GLY A 93 -0.84 7.63 -17.57
N LYS A 94 0.17 7.25 -18.36
CA LYS A 94 0.07 6.17 -19.35
C LYS A 94 0.04 4.77 -18.73
N LYS A 95 0.63 4.60 -17.54
CA LYS A 95 0.69 3.32 -16.83
C LYS A 95 -0.56 3.12 -15.97
N GLU A 96 -1.07 1.90 -15.95
CA GLU A 96 -2.19 1.50 -15.09
C GLU A 96 -1.83 1.45 -13.61
N ILE A 97 -0.53 1.39 -13.29
CA ILE A 97 -0.03 1.29 -11.92
C ILE A 97 0.80 2.53 -11.56
N ALA A 98 0.55 3.09 -10.37
CA ALA A 98 1.42 4.05 -9.71
C ALA A 98 2.07 3.43 -8.47
N ILE A 99 3.38 3.65 -8.31
CA ILE A 99 4.16 3.19 -7.15
C ILE A 99 4.61 4.40 -6.36
N LEU A 100 3.97 4.64 -5.22
CA LEU A 100 4.29 5.73 -4.30
C LEU A 100 5.23 5.21 -3.21
N ARG A 101 6.27 5.99 -2.90
CA ARG A 101 7.29 5.66 -1.89
C ARG A 101 7.27 6.69 -0.80
N PHE A 102 7.10 6.24 0.43
CA PHE A 102 7.07 7.09 1.60
C PHE A 102 8.36 6.92 2.40
N LYS A 103 8.84 8.02 3.00
CA LYS A 103 9.98 8.01 3.93
C LYS A 103 9.41 7.97 5.34
N GLY A 104 9.78 6.97 6.12
CA GLY A 104 9.20 6.75 7.44
C GLY A 104 7.80 6.15 7.39
N PHE A 105 7.23 6.00 8.58
CA PHE A 105 5.90 5.43 8.81
C PHE A 105 5.00 6.48 9.48
N PRO A 106 3.67 6.29 9.38
CA PRO A 106 2.73 7.06 10.19
C PRO A 106 3.05 6.97 11.69
N ALA A 107 2.59 7.96 12.46
CA ALA A 107 2.76 7.94 13.91
C ALA A 107 2.14 6.67 14.52
N GLY A 108 2.83 6.04 15.48
CA GLY A 108 2.38 4.79 16.10
C GLY A 108 2.62 3.53 15.26
N VAL A 109 3.02 3.68 13.99
CA VAL A 109 3.27 2.57 13.07
C VAL A 109 4.77 2.35 12.90
N ARG A 110 5.17 1.08 12.87
CA ARG A 110 6.51 0.64 12.45
C ARG A 110 6.40 -0.44 11.37
N GLY A 111 7.53 -0.75 10.72
CA GLY A 111 7.59 -1.82 9.73
C GLY A 111 8.69 -2.81 10.03
N ILE A 112 8.43 -4.09 9.78
CA ILE A 112 9.44 -5.15 9.80
C ILE A 112 9.52 -5.84 8.45
N THR A 113 10.69 -6.37 8.12
CA THR A 113 10.89 -7.22 6.95
C THR A 113 11.83 -8.39 7.25
N CYS A 114 11.66 -9.48 6.52
CA CYS A 114 12.57 -10.62 6.52
C CYS A 114 12.83 -11.09 5.09
N SER A 115 13.95 -11.79 4.88
CA SER A 115 14.33 -12.32 3.58
C SER A 115 14.74 -13.78 3.67
N ILE A 116 14.65 -14.52 2.56
CA ILE A 116 15.14 -15.89 2.49
C ILE A 116 16.67 -15.98 2.61
N SER A 117 17.39 -14.92 2.23
CA SER A 117 18.85 -14.85 2.29
C SER A 117 19.39 -14.44 3.67
N GLU A 118 18.55 -13.85 4.51
CA GLU A 118 18.94 -13.26 5.78
C GLU A 118 17.97 -13.79 6.85
N HIS A 119 18.45 -14.62 7.77
CA HIS A 119 17.60 -15.30 8.75
C HIS A 119 17.00 -14.37 9.83
N ASP A 120 17.38 -13.10 9.82
CA ASP A 120 16.95 -12.09 10.77
C ASP A 120 15.80 -11.22 10.26
N PHE A 121 15.13 -10.56 11.20
CA PHE A 121 14.18 -9.50 10.93
C PHE A 121 14.88 -8.15 10.99
N PHE A 122 14.51 -7.28 10.06
CA PHE A 122 15.05 -5.94 9.95
C PHE A 122 13.91 -4.95 10.11
N GLU A 123 14.21 -3.83 10.76
CA GLU A 123 13.32 -2.69 10.74
C GLU A 123 13.30 -2.09 9.34
N ALA A 124 12.09 -1.89 8.81
CA ALA A 124 11.90 -1.11 7.60
C ALA A 124 12.01 0.39 7.94
N ASP A 125 12.39 1.20 6.96
CA ASP A 125 12.57 2.66 7.11
C ASP A 125 11.57 3.48 6.27
N GLY A 126 10.64 2.78 5.62
CA GLY A 126 9.53 3.36 4.90
C GLY A 126 8.68 2.28 4.26
N TYR A 127 7.80 2.69 3.36
CA TYR A 127 6.89 1.75 2.71
C TYR A 127 6.55 2.17 1.29
N ILE A 128 5.98 1.22 0.57
CA ILE A 128 5.48 1.40 -0.78
C ILE A 128 3.96 1.23 -0.75
N ALA A 129 3.25 2.13 -1.43
CA ALA A 129 1.85 1.95 -1.80
C ALA A 129 1.74 1.84 -3.33
N ILE A 130 1.01 0.84 -3.79
CA ILE A 130 0.80 0.55 -5.21
C ILE A 130 -0.67 0.82 -5.51
N LEU A 131 -0.95 1.82 -6.34
CA LEU A 131 -2.28 2.15 -6.81
C LEU A 131 -2.48 1.59 -8.21
N CYS A 132 -3.69 1.15 -8.53
CA CYS A 132 -4.06 0.66 -9.85
C CYS A 132 -5.33 1.38 -10.33
N LYS A 133 -5.36 1.78 -11.61
CA LYS A 133 -6.57 2.36 -12.22
C LYS A 133 -7.67 1.30 -12.27
N ASN A 134 -8.93 1.74 -12.16
CA ASN A 134 -10.09 0.88 -12.30
C ASN A 134 -11.06 1.54 -13.29
N GLU A 135 -11.86 0.72 -13.97
CA GLU A 135 -12.92 1.18 -14.86
C GLU A 135 -14.11 1.75 -14.07
N GLN A 136 -14.35 1.25 -12.85
CA GLN A 136 -15.50 1.61 -12.01
C GLN A 136 -15.21 2.76 -11.04
N GLU A 137 -13.95 2.91 -10.64
CA GLU A 137 -13.47 3.93 -9.69
C GLU A 137 -12.20 4.57 -10.24
N PRO A 138 -11.87 5.83 -9.91
CA PRO A 138 -10.69 6.48 -10.50
C PRO A 138 -9.38 5.69 -10.25
N PHE A 139 -9.29 4.94 -9.15
CA PHE A 139 -8.26 3.94 -8.84
C PHE A 139 -8.60 3.18 -7.54
N TYR A 140 -7.81 2.16 -7.20
CA TYR A 140 -7.83 1.48 -5.89
C TYR A 140 -6.40 1.21 -5.38
N LEU A 141 -6.26 0.94 -4.08
CA LEU A 141 -5.00 0.46 -3.50
C LEU A 141 -4.84 -1.04 -3.81
N LEU A 142 -3.89 -1.36 -4.67
CA LEU A 142 -3.57 -2.73 -5.07
C LEU A 142 -2.73 -3.43 -4.00
N ASN A 143 -1.73 -2.74 -3.44
CA ASN A 143 -0.89 -3.28 -2.37
C ASN A 143 -0.24 -2.17 -1.54
N ALA A 144 0.07 -2.43 -0.28
CA ALA A 144 0.94 -1.59 0.53
C ALA A 144 1.81 -2.48 1.43
N TYR A 145 3.10 -2.19 1.51
CA TYR A 145 4.02 -2.98 2.34
C TYR A 145 5.27 -2.20 2.76
N PRO A 146 5.81 -2.47 3.96
CA PRO A 146 7.09 -1.91 4.40
C PRO A 146 8.25 -2.33 3.51
N THR A 147 9.25 -1.46 3.39
CA THR A 147 10.47 -1.70 2.63
C THR A 147 11.68 -1.10 3.34
N ILE A 148 12.85 -1.67 3.09
CA ILE A 148 14.13 -1.05 3.43
C ILE A 148 14.58 -0.29 2.18
N ARG A 149 14.83 1.02 2.31
CA ARG A 149 15.66 1.71 1.33
C ARG A 149 17.06 1.15 1.49
N LYS A 150 17.54 0.43 0.48
CA LYS A 150 18.99 0.28 0.35
C LYS A 150 19.55 1.70 0.20
N ALA A 151 20.40 2.10 1.16
CA ALA A 151 21.25 3.27 1.02
C ALA A 151 22.09 3.17 -0.27
#